data_AF-A0AA35S3M1-F1
#
_entry.id   AF-A0AA35S3M1-F1
#
_cell.length_a   1.000
_cell.length_b   1.000
_cell.length_c   1.000
_cell.angle_alpha   90.00
_cell.angle_beta   90.00
_cell.angle_gamma   90.00
#
_symmetry.space_group_name_H-M   'P 1'
#
loop_
_entity.id
_entity.type
_entity.pdbx_description
1 polymer ?
#
loop_
_entity_poly.entity_id
_entity_poly.type
_entity_poly.pdbx_seq_one_letter_code
_entity_poly.pdbx_strand_id
1 'polypeptide(L)'
;SPPLLSLSLSPPPLSLSLLSLSHSNPGWSPVVKLGVIDCSAKQSYSTCTDYGVHGYPTMRFFQPGGDPKSATDNYHGSREVEDVQEAIINRLQSWEGPFAAKWPHFQPLEGDHLLAIPGKDWTPAALIFEDQDSFVGRKLMLDLLDLRELQVYRVLPSNVSDRVLYNYQL
;
A
#
# COMPACT_ATOMS: atom_id res chain seq x y z
N SER A 1 -11.32 -12.87 0.28
CA SER A 1 -11.48 -11.85 1.34
C SER A 1 -11.00 -10.52 0.80
N PRO A 2 -11.74 -9.40 0.91
CA PRO A 2 -11.33 -8.15 0.29
C PRO A 2 -10.15 -7.52 1.06
N PRO A 3 -9.36 -6.66 0.40
CA PRO A 3 -8.09 -6.17 0.92
C PRO A 3 -8.26 -4.99 1.90
N LEU A 4 -7.15 -4.44 2.40
CA LEU A 4 -7.12 -3.36 3.40
C LEU A 4 -8.04 -2.21 2.97
N LEU A 5 -9.08 -1.93 3.76
CA LEU A 5 -9.99 -0.81 3.51
C LEU A 5 -9.49 0.36 4.35
N SER A 6 -9.16 1.49 3.73
CA SER A 6 -8.99 2.76 4.45
C SER A 6 -10.30 3.53 4.34
N LEU A 7 -10.98 3.77 5.46
CA LEU A 7 -12.16 4.65 5.48
C LEU A 7 -11.77 6.03 5.99
N SER A 8 -12.10 7.06 5.22
CA SER A 8 -12.14 8.44 5.71
C SER A 8 -13.56 8.80 6.11
N LEU A 9 -13.74 9.11 7.38
CA LEU A 9 -14.98 9.60 7.97
C LEU A 9 -14.83 11.13 8.09
N SER A 10 -15.36 11.91 7.13
CA SER A 10 -15.07 13.36 7.03
C SER A 10 -16.26 14.18 6.50
N PRO A 11 -16.38 15.48 6.85
CA PRO A 11 -17.34 16.39 6.25
C PRO A 11 -16.97 16.68 4.77
N PRO A 12 -17.92 17.21 3.97
CA PRO A 12 -17.80 17.33 2.52
C PRO A 12 -16.48 17.91 1.94
N PRO A 13 -15.82 18.93 2.54
CA PRO A 13 -14.60 19.50 1.95
C PRO A 13 -13.36 18.60 2.04
N LEU A 14 -13.35 17.63 2.96
CA LEU A 14 -12.22 16.70 3.16
C LEU A 14 -12.35 15.41 2.35
N SER A 15 -13.46 15.26 1.61
CA SER A 15 -13.62 14.22 0.58
C SER A 15 -12.63 14.40 -0.57
N LEU A 16 -12.19 15.63 -0.86
CA LEU A 16 -11.36 15.95 -2.02
C LEU A 16 -9.96 15.36 -1.95
N SER A 17 -9.31 15.37 -0.78
CA SER A 17 -7.96 14.79 -0.62
C SER A 17 -7.97 13.27 -0.78
N LEU A 18 -9.03 12.60 -0.29
CA LEU A 18 -9.16 11.15 -0.45
C LEU A 18 -9.61 10.75 -1.86
N LEU A 19 -10.45 11.57 -2.49
CA LEU A 19 -10.78 11.44 -3.91
C LEU A 19 -9.53 11.63 -4.77
N SER A 20 -8.69 12.61 -4.44
CA SER A 20 -7.38 12.80 -5.09
C SER A 20 -6.53 11.55 -4.93
N LEU A 21 -6.38 11.02 -3.72
CA LEU A 21 -5.63 9.78 -3.46
C LEU A 21 -6.16 8.59 -4.28
N SER A 22 -7.49 8.42 -4.36
CA SER A 22 -8.10 7.36 -5.18
C SER A 22 -7.87 7.55 -6.67
N HIS A 23 -7.86 8.79 -7.18
CA HIS A 23 -7.58 9.08 -8.59
C HIS A 23 -6.10 8.97 -8.92
N SER A 24 -5.21 9.31 -7.97
CA SER A 24 -3.76 9.24 -8.13
C SER A 24 -3.24 7.80 -8.16
N ASN A 25 -3.93 6.84 -7.53
CA ASN A 25 -3.44 5.47 -7.37
C ASN A 25 -4.46 4.39 -7.79
N PRO A 26 -4.92 4.39 -9.05
CA PRO A 26 -5.91 3.41 -9.51
C PRO A 26 -5.40 1.96 -9.43
N GLY A 27 -4.09 1.74 -9.64
CA GLY A 27 -3.47 0.40 -9.61
C GLY A 27 -3.47 -0.26 -8.23
N TRP A 28 -3.77 0.48 -7.16
CA TRP A 28 -3.75 -0.06 -5.80
C TRP A 28 -5.02 -0.85 -5.46
N SER A 29 -6.11 -0.66 -6.22
CA SER A 29 -7.44 -1.25 -5.98
C SER A 29 -7.47 -2.76 -5.65
N PRO A 30 -6.62 -3.62 -6.27
CA PRO A 30 -6.57 -5.04 -5.93
C PRO A 30 -6.09 -5.34 -4.50
N VAL A 31 -5.36 -4.40 -3.88
CA VAL A 31 -4.63 -4.56 -2.60
C VAL A 31 -5.03 -3.53 -1.55
N VAL A 32 -5.64 -2.41 -1.96
CA VAL A 32 -6.12 -1.35 -1.08
C VAL A 32 -7.45 -0.87 -1.63
N LYS A 33 -8.47 -0.84 -0.77
CA LYS A 33 -9.73 -0.17 -1.07
C LYS A 33 -9.80 1.11 -0.26
N LEU A 34 -10.20 2.19 -0.89
CA LEU A 34 -10.51 3.43 -0.20
C LEU A 34 -12.03 3.56 -0.12
N GLY A 35 -12.54 3.98 1.03
CA GLY A 35 -13.94 4.32 1.18
C GLY A 35 -14.12 5.62 1.95
N VAL A 36 -15.25 6.26 1.73
CA VAL A 36 -15.62 7.53 2.39
C VAL A 36 -17.02 7.36 2.95
N ILE A 37 -17.23 7.89 4.14
CA ILE A 37 -18.55 7.94 4.77
C ILE A 37 -18.75 9.34 5.35
N ASP A 38 -19.83 9.98 4.90
CA ASP A 38 -20.25 11.28 5.41
C ASP A 38 -21.01 11.09 6.71
N CYS A 39 -20.38 11.36 7.84
CA CYS A 39 -20.99 11.23 9.16
C CYS A 39 -21.94 12.37 9.54
N SER A 40 -22.06 13.41 8.70
CA SER A 40 -23.05 14.48 8.91
C SER A 40 -24.45 14.07 8.45
N ALA A 41 -24.55 13.07 7.57
CA ALA A 41 -25.81 12.53 7.13
C ALA A 41 -26.49 11.69 8.23
N LYS A 42 -27.80 11.87 8.42
CA LYS A 42 -28.59 11.14 9.43
C LYS A 42 -28.49 9.62 9.30
N GLN A 43 -28.33 9.12 8.08
CA GLN A 43 -28.34 7.69 7.75
C GLN A 43 -27.07 6.96 8.21
N SER A 44 -25.96 7.67 8.32
CA SER A 44 -24.62 7.16 8.68
C SER A 44 -24.17 7.57 10.08
N TYR A 45 -24.88 8.51 10.72
CA TYR A 45 -24.55 9.02 12.05
C TYR A 45 -24.38 7.92 13.11
N SER A 46 -25.30 6.94 13.15
CA SER A 46 -25.21 5.82 14.10
C SER A 46 -23.96 4.98 13.85
N THR A 47 -23.67 4.66 12.59
CA THR A 47 -22.45 3.95 12.20
C THR A 47 -21.21 4.72 12.64
N CYS A 48 -21.12 6.02 12.38
CA CYS A 48 -19.95 6.79 12.80
C CYS A 48 -19.78 6.84 14.32
N THR A 49 -20.88 6.88 15.08
CA THR A 49 -20.86 6.81 16.54
C THR A 49 -20.38 5.43 17.03
N ASP A 50 -20.89 4.34 16.45
CA ASP A 50 -20.51 2.96 16.80
C ASP A 50 -19.03 2.68 16.52
N TYR A 51 -18.46 3.35 15.52
CA TYR A 51 -17.03 3.28 15.18
C TYR A 51 -16.18 4.35 15.91
N GLY A 52 -16.74 5.06 16.89
CA GLY A 52 -16.01 5.98 17.77
C GLY A 52 -15.49 7.24 17.08
N VAL A 53 -16.21 7.76 16.08
CA VAL A 53 -15.84 9.01 15.42
C VAL A 53 -16.28 10.20 16.28
N HIS A 54 -15.31 10.84 16.93
CA HIS A 54 -15.53 12.00 17.80
C HIS A 54 -15.05 13.32 17.19
N GLY A 55 -14.39 13.27 16.03
CA GLY A 55 -13.86 14.43 15.34
C GLY A 55 -13.57 14.11 13.87
N TYR A 56 -13.45 15.15 13.06
CA TYR A 56 -13.29 15.00 11.62
C TYR A 56 -12.03 15.70 11.08
N PRO A 57 -11.44 15.15 9.99
CA PRO A 57 -11.63 13.79 9.50
C PRO A 57 -11.07 12.76 10.48
N THR A 58 -11.67 11.57 10.52
CA THR A 58 -11.06 10.38 11.12
C THR A 58 -10.72 9.39 10.01
N MET A 59 -9.46 8.97 9.91
CA MET A 59 -9.03 7.94 8.97
C MET A 59 -8.77 6.64 9.73
N ARG A 60 -9.19 5.51 9.19
CA ARG A 60 -9.05 4.21 9.85
C ARG A 60 -8.73 3.10 8.86
N PHE A 61 -7.81 2.22 9.26
CA PHE A 61 -7.41 1.04 8.50
C PHE A 61 -8.13 -0.21 8.97
N PHE A 62 -8.79 -0.90 8.04
CA PHE A 62 -9.45 -2.18 8.27
C PHE A 62 -8.65 -3.28 7.60
N GLN A 63 -8.25 -4.27 8.39
CA GLN A 63 -7.50 -5.40 7.88
C GLN A 63 -8.40 -6.42 7.15
N PRO A 64 -7.87 -7.14 6.14
CA PRO A 64 -8.62 -8.18 5.44
C PRO A 64 -9.11 -9.27 6.41
N GLY A 65 -10.42 -9.46 6.51
CA GLY A 65 -11.00 -10.51 7.37
C GLY A 65 -10.83 -10.27 8.88
N GLY A 66 -10.31 -9.12 9.29
CA GLY A 66 -10.28 -8.70 10.69
C GLY A 66 -11.66 -8.24 11.18
N ASP A 67 -11.88 -8.31 12.49
CA ASP A 67 -13.06 -7.68 13.12
C ASP A 67 -13.02 -6.17 12.84
N PRO A 68 -14.05 -5.58 12.21
CA PRO A 68 -14.12 -4.13 11.98
C PRO A 68 -13.97 -3.29 13.25
N LYS A 69 -14.35 -3.83 14.41
CA LYS A 69 -14.21 -3.16 15.72
C LYS A 69 -12.78 -3.26 16.29
N SER A 70 -11.98 -4.18 15.77
CA SER A 70 -10.54 -4.34 16.06
C SER A 70 -9.65 -3.58 15.07
N ALA A 71 -10.24 -2.78 14.18
CA ALA A 71 -9.50 -1.83 13.35
C ALA A 71 -8.75 -0.86 14.27
N THR A 72 -7.47 -1.16 14.47
CA THR A 72 -6.84 -1.05 15.78
C THR A 72 -6.43 0.37 16.12
N ASP A 73 -6.28 1.26 15.13
CA ASP A 73 -5.85 2.63 15.39
C ASP A 73 -6.46 3.59 14.37
N ASN A 74 -6.89 4.75 14.87
CA ASN A 74 -7.12 5.90 14.02
C ASN A 74 -5.75 6.33 13.45
N TYR A 75 -5.71 6.66 12.16
CA TYR A 75 -4.54 7.28 11.60
C TYR A 75 -4.44 8.72 12.10
N HIS A 76 -3.37 9.00 12.84
CA HIS A 76 -3.10 10.29 13.47
C HIS A 76 -2.04 11.12 12.75
N GLY A 77 -1.51 10.63 11.62
CA GLY A 77 -0.50 11.34 10.84
C GLY A 77 -1.07 12.48 10.01
N SER A 78 -0.19 13.10 9.23
CA SER A 78 -0.52 14.17 8.30
C SER A 78 -1.54 13.72 7.25
N ARG A 79 -2.36 14.67 6.79
CA ARG A 79 -3.45 14.43 5.83
C ARG A 79 -3.02 14.68 4.38
N GLU A 80 -1.77 15.02 4.16
CA GLU A 80 -1.19 15.13 2.83
C GLU A 80 -1.20 13.76 2.14
N VAL A 81 -1.35 13.78 0.82
CA VAL A 81 -1.56 12.56 0.02
C VAL A 81 -0.38 11.61 0.17
N GLU A 82 0.84 12.14 0.14
CA GLU A 82 2.09 11.39 0.27
C GLU A 82 2.20 10.67 1.62
N ASP A 83 1.90 11.37 2.72
CA ASP A 83 1.96 10.79 4.06
C ASP A 83 0.94 9.66 4.24
N VAL A 84 -0.26 9.84 3.68
CA VAL A 84 -1.31 8.80 3.71
C VAL A 84 -0.92 7.59 2.87
N GLN A 85 -0.32 7.78 1.69
CA GLN A 85 0.22 6.69 0.86
C GLN A 85 1.26 5.87 1.63
N GLU A 86 2.19 6.53 2.30
CA GLU A 86 3.25 5.87 3.05
C GLU A 86 2.70 5.13 4.27
N ALA A 87 1.72 5.70 4.96
CA ALA A 87 1.00 5.04 6.03
C ALA A 87 0.25 3.79 5.55
N ILE A 88 -0.39 3.84 4.38
CA ILE A 88 -1.02 2.66 3.75
C ILE A 88 0.02 1.58 3.48
N ILE A 89 1.16 1.94 2.87
CA ILE A 89 2.24 0.99 2.55
C ILE A 89 2.82 0.34 3.82
N ASN A 90 3.02 1.12 4.88
CA ASN A 90 3.48 0.58 6.16
C ASN A 90 2.47 -0.40 6.76
N ARG A 91 1.17 -0.07 6.70
CA ARG A 91 0.11 -0.95 7.20
C ARG A 91 -0.02 -2.24 6.39
N LEU A 92 0.23 -2.19 5.08
CA LEU A 92 0.29 -3.38 4.23
C LEU A 92 1.45 -4.29 4.62
N GLN A 93 2.61 -3.73 4.96
CA GLN A 93 3.80 -4.50 5.35
C GLN A 93 3.72 -5.10 6.75
N SER A 94 2.94 -4.50 7.66
CA SER A 94 2.71 -5.04 9.00
C SER A 94 1.66 -6.16 9.03
N TRP A 95 1.15 -6.60 7.88
CA TRP A 95 0.15 -7.66 7.80
C TRP A 95 0.80 -9.04 7.91
N GLU A 96 0.33 -9.85 8.85
CA GLU A 96 0.85 -11.19 9.11
C GLU A 96 -0.07 -12.33 8.62
N GLY A 97 -1.21 -12.00 8.02
CA GLY A 97 -2.15 -13.00 7.49
C GLY A 97 -1.75 -13.53 6.10
N PRO A 98 -2.54 -14.45 5.51
CA PRO A 98 -2.22 -15.02 4.21
C PRO A 98 -2.18 -13.94 3.12
N PHE A 99 -1.06 -13.85 2.41
CA PHE A 99 -0.91 -12.99 1.25
C PHE A 99 -1.84 -13.49 0.13
N ALA A 100 -2.73 -12.62 -0.36
CA ALA A 100 -3.47 -12.93 -1.57
C ALA A 100 -2.49 -13.04 -2.74
N ALA A 101 -2.75 -13.91 -3.71
CA ALA A 101 -1.85 -14.15 -4.85
C ALA A 101 -1.49 -12.90 -5.67
N LYS A 102 -2.24 -11.80 -5.51
CA LYS A 102 -2.01 -10.51 -6.18
C LYS A 102 -1.25 -9.49 -5.33
N TRP A 103 -0.89 -9.80 -4.08
CA TRP A 103 -0.13 -8.87 -3.25
C TRP A 103 1.34 -8.86 -3.68
N PRO A 104 1.95 -7.69 -3.85
CA PRO A 104 3.36 -7.60 -4.18
C PRO A 104 4.21 -7.98 -2.97
N HIS A 105 5.37 -8.57 -3.21
CA HIS A 105 6.36 -8.85 -2.18
C HIS A 105 7.20 -7.58 -1.93
N PHE A 106 6.82 -6.79 -0.93
CA PHE A 106 7.49 -5.50 -0.62
C PHE A 106 8.91 -5.63 -0.06
N GLN A 107 9.32 -6.82 0.38
CA GLN A 107 10.64 -7.04 0.95
C GLN A 107 11.71 -6.86 -0.12
N PRO A 108 12.82 -6.17 0.19
CA PRO A 108 13.90 -6.02 -0.75
C PRO A 108 14.49 -7.39 -1.07
N LEU A 109 14.88 -7.58 -2.33
CA LEU A 109 15.55 -8.80 -2.75
C LEU A 109 16.96 -8.83 -2.16
N GLU A 110 17.40 -10.03 -1.77
CA GLU A 110 18.68 -10.25 -1.11
C GLU A 110 19.58 -11.20 -1.91
N GLY A 111 20.87 -10.89 -1.91
CA GLY A 111 21.94 -11.80 -2.31
C GLY A 111 21.77 -12.42 -3.70
N ASP A 112 22.00 -13.74 -3.77
CA ASP A 112 22.04 -14.51 -5.03
C ASP A 112 20.68 -14.60 -5.74
N HIS A 113 19.56 -14.25 -5.09
CA HIS A 113 18.26 -14.22 -5.76
C HIS A 113 18.23 -13.19 -6.91
N LEU A 114 19.02 -12.11 -6.81
CA LEU A 114 19.18 -11.15 -7.90
C LEU A 114 19.77 -11.82 -9.15
N LEU A 115 20.66 -12.79 -8.99
CA LEU A 115 21.28 -13.51 -10.12
C LEU A 115 20.32 -14.46 -10.82
N ALA A 116 19.20 -14.84 -10.18
CA ALA A 116 18.23 -15.79 -10.71
C ALA A 116 17.06 -15.12 -11.48
N ILE A 117 16.97 -13.78 -11.42
CA ILE A 117 15.94 -13.04 -12.16
C ILE A 117 16.07 -13.21 -13.68
N PRO A 118 17.27 -13.07 -14.29
CA PRO A 118 17.45 -13.29 -15.71
C PRO A 118 17.28 -14.79 -16.00
N GLY A 119 16.19 -15.15 -16.70
CA GLY A 119 15.90 -16.54 -17.09
C GLY A 119 14.66 -17.15 -16.44
N LYS A 120 13.98 -16.45 -15.52
CA LYS A 120 12.68 -16.90 -15.00
C LYS A 120 11.58 -16.63 -16.02
N ASP A 121 11.15 -17.68 -16.72
CA ASP A 121 9.94 -17.72 -17.57
C ASP A 121 9.85 -16.63 -18.65
N TRP A 122 10.99 -16.08 -19.10
CA TRP A 122 11.07 -14.97 -20.08
C TRP A 122 10.27 -13.71 -19.72
N THR A 123 9.81 -13.60 -18.47
CA THR A 123 9.03 -12.44 -18.04
C THR A 123 9.98 -11.27 -17.78
N PRO A 124 9.77 -10.09 -18.39
CA PRO A 124 10.54 -8.91 -18.06
C PRO A 124 10.51 -8.60 -16.56
N ALA A 125 11.64 -8.15 -16.02
CA ALA A 125 11.77 -7.74 -14.64
C ALA A 125 12.30 -6.30 -14.53
N ALA A 126 11.64 -5.49 -13.71
CA ALA A 126 12.11 -4.18 -13.30
C ALA A 126 12.78 -4.29 -11.92
N LEU A 127 14.03 -3.86 -11.82
CA LEU A 127 14.76 -3.73 -10.56
C LEU A 127 14.73 -2.27 -10.11
N ILE A 128 14.23 -2.03 -8.90
CA ILE A 128 14.15 -0.70 -8.32
C ILE A 128 15.17 -0.62 -7.18
N PHE A 129 16.25 0.12 -7.43
CA PHE A 129 17.27 0.41 -6.43
C PHE A 129 16.84 1.62 -5.61
N GLU A 130 16.71 1.43 -4.30
CA GLU A 130 16.33 2.50 -3.37
C GLU A 130 16.87 2.27 -1.96
N ASP A 131 16.93 3.33 -1.16
CA ASP A 131 17.29 3.22 0.25
C ASP A 131 16.20 2.55 1.10
N GLN A 132 16.55 2.14 2.32
CA GLN A 132 15.66 1.37 3.19
C GLN A 132 14.38 2.13 3.56
N ASP A 133 14.52 3.43 3.79
CA ASP A 133 13.51 4.41 4.15
C ASP A 133 12.77 5.02 2.94
N SER A 134 13.29 4.87 1.72
CA SER A 134 12.57 5.25 0.50
C SER A 134 11.32 4.40 0.28
N PHE A 135 10.25 5.02 -0.20
CA PHE A 135 8.97 4.38 -0.56
C PHE A 135 8.76 4.23 -2.07
N VAL A 136 9.67 4.73 -2.90
CA VAL A 136 9.53 4.77 -4.37
C VAL A 136 9.25 3.39 -4.95
N GLY A 137 10.04 2.38 -4.55
CA GLY A 137 9.87 1.01 -5.04
C GLY A 137 8.55 0.38 -4.60
N ARG A 138 8.14 0.60 -3.35
CA ARG A 138 6.86 0.09 -2.83
C ARG A 138 5.65 0.76 -3.48
N LYS A 139 5.72 2.08 -3.76
CA LYS A 139 4.69 2.82 -4.50
C LYS A 139 4.58 2.28 -5.94
N LEU A 140 5.71 2.18 -6.65
CA LEU A 140 5.75 1.62 -8.01
C LEU A 140 5.25 0.17 -8.08
N MET A 141 5.61 -0.67 -7.12
CA MET A 141 5.10 -2.04 -7.04
C MET A 141 3.57 -2.09 -6.96
N LEU A 142 2.94 -1.15 -6.24
CA LEU A 142 1.48 -1.05 -6.15
C LEU A 142 0.87 -0.43 -7.42
N ASP A 143 1.49 0.59 -7.99
CA ASP A 143 0.99 1.26 -9.21
C ASP A 143 1.01 0.31 -10.42
N LEU A 144 1.97 -0.61 -10.47
CA LEU A 144 2.19 -1.54 -11.58
C LEU A 144 1.51 -2.90 -11.38
N LEU A 145 0.67 -3.09 -10.36
CA LEU A 145 0.02 -4.38 -10.06
C LEU A 145 -0.81 -4.96 -11.21
N ASP A 146 -1.41 -4.09 -12.02
CA ASP A 146 -2.23 -4.51 -13.16
C ASP A 146 -1.39 -4.95 -14.37
N LEU A 147 -0.08 -4.68 -14.37
CA LEU A 147 0.87 -5.11 -15.40
C LEU A 147 1.34 -6.55 -15.14
N ARG A 148 0.48 -7.51 -15.48
CA ARG A 148 0.74 -8.95 -15.26
C ARG A 148 1.94 -9.53 -16.01
N GLU A 149 2.46 -8.81 -17.00
CA GLU A 149 3.61 -9.23 -17.82
C GLU A 149 4.95 -8.66 -17.32
N LEU A 150 4.96 -7.92 -16.20
CA LEU A 150 6.16 -7.34 -15.62
C LEU A 150 6.31 -7.77 -14.15
N GLN A 151 7.45 -8.37 -13.83
CA GLN A 151 7.84 -8.60 -12.44
C GLN A 151 8.58 -7.36 -11.92
N VAL A 152 8.24 -6.90 -10.72
CA VAL A 152 8.87 -5.72 -10.11
C VAL A 152 9.52 -6.14 -8.81
N TYR A 153 10.80 -5.80 -8.65
CA TYR A 153 11.60 -6.14 -7.48
C TYR A 153 12.23 -4.89 -6.88
N ARG A 154 12.13 -4.77 -5.56
CA ARG A 154 12.86 -3.76 -4.79
C ARG A 154 14.25 -4.30 -4.43
N VAL A 155 15.28 -3.46 -4.49
CA VAL A 155 16.66 -3.83 -4.16
C VAL A 155 17.27 -2.72 -3.32
N LEU A 156 17.85 -3.06 -2.17
CA LEU A 156 18.67 -2.12 -1.40
C LEU A 156 20.10 -2.14 -1.93
N PRO A 157 20.80 -0.99 -2.04
CA PRO A 157 22.22 -0.97 -2.41
C PRO A 157 23.08 -1.91 -1.54
N SER A 158 22.76 -2.02 -0.25
CA SER A 158 23.45 -2.93 0.69
C SER A 158 23.30 -4.41 0.36
N ASN A 159 22.30 -4.79 -0.45
CA ASN A 159 22.01 -6.18 -0.80
C ASN A 159 22.71 -6.63 -2.08
N VAL A 160 23.39 -5.71 -2.77
CA VAL A 160 24.04 -5.96 -4.05
C VAL A 160 25.50 -6.33 -3.80
N SER A 161 25.88 -7.56 -4.16
CA SER A 161 27.29 -7.96 -4.14
C SER A 161 28.00 -7.53 -5.42
N ASP A 162 29.33 -7.45 -5.38
CA ASP A 162 30.17 -7.17 -6.57
C ASP A 162 29.85 -8.11 -7.75
N ARG A 163 29.47 -9.35 -7.43
CA ARG A 163 29.06 -10.35 -8.42
C ARG A 163 27.77 -9.96 -9.15
N VAL A 164 26.81 -9.36 -8.44
CA VAL A 164 25.57 -8.87 -9.03
C VAL A 164 25.85 -7.63 -9.90
N LEU A 165 26.66 -6.68 -9.41
CA LEU A 165 27.06 -5.50 -10.19
C LEU A 165 27.69 -5.90 -11.53
N TYR A 166 28.64 -6.85 -11.49
CA TYR A 166 29.29 -7.36 -12.69
C TYR A 166 28.32 -8.03 -13.67
N ASN A 167 27.38 -8.85 -13.16
CA ASN A 167 26.42 -9.57 -14.00
C ASN A 167 25.41 -8.63 -14.69
N TYR A 168 25.06 -7.53 -14.03
CA TYR A 168 24.10 -6.55 -14.53
C TYR A 168 24.73 -5.31 -15.17
N GLN A 169 26.06 -5.20 -15.17
CA GLN A 169 26.81 -4.05 -15.70
C GLN A 169 26.37 -2.72 -15.07
N LEU A 170 26.04 -2.75 -13.77
CA LEU A 170 25.64 -1.59 -12.96
C LEU A 170 26.85 -0.91 -12.31
#